data_AF-A0A561SK12-F1
#
_entry.id   AF-A0A561SK12-F1
#
_cell.length_a   1.000
_cell.length_b   1.000
_cell.length_c   1.000
_cell.angle_alpha   90.00
_cell.angle_beta   90.00
_cell.angle_gamma   90.00
#
_symmetry.space_group_name_H-M   'P 1'
#
loop_
_entity.id
_entity.type
_entity.pdbx_description
1 polymer ?
#
loop_
_entity_poly.entity_id
_entity_poly.type
_entity_poly.pdbx_seq_one_letter_code
_entity_poly.pdbx_strand_id
1 'polypeptide(L)' 'MAHVDDAYLPHLADAGVAAVIVRPDFYVYGGVPDLADLPRLVADLCSDLTLVPVPTLT' A
#
# COMPACT_ATOMS: atom_id res chain seq x y z
N MET A 1 -19.32 1.75 -18.32
CA MET A 1 -18.71 1.94 -16.99
C MET A 1 -18.03 0.63 -16.64
N ALA A 2 -16.72 0.53 -16.86
CA ALA A 2 -15.97 -0.69 -16.55
C ALA A 2 -15.76 -0.75 -15.04
N HIS A 3 -16.16 -1.88 -14.43
CA HIS A 3 -15.83 -2.19 -13.05
C HIS A 3 -14.31 -2.43 -13.00
N VAL A 4 -13.58 -1.67 -12.20
CA VAL A 4 -12.11 -1.79 -12.10
C VAL A 4 -11.72 -2.97 -11.19
N ASP A 5 -12.72 -3.64 -10.62
CA ASP A 5 -12.60 -4.63 -9.56
C ASP A 5 -11.69 -5.80 -9.94
N ASP A 6 -11.62 -6.16 -11.22
CA ASP A 6 -10.75 -7.24 -11.73
C ASP A 6 -9.49 -6.74 -12.46
N ALA A 7 -9.31 -5.43 -12.64
CA ALA A 7 -8.20 -4.89 -13.44
C ALA A 7 -6.87 -4.82 -12.67
N TYR A 8 -6.92 -4.69 -11.35
CA TYR A 8 -5.70 -4.47 -10.57
C TYR A 8 -4.85 -5.73 -10.43
N LEU A 9 -5.46 -6.91 -10.23
CA LEU A 9 -4.71 -8.14 -10.01
C LEU A 9 -3.80 -8.52 -11.20
N PRO A 10 -4.25 -8.44 -12.47
CA PRO A 10 -3.37 -8.61 -13.63
C PRO A 10 -2.21 -7.60 -13.66
N HIS A 11 -2.47 -6.33 -13.38
CA HIS A 11 -1.42 -5.30 -13.36
C HIS A 11 -0.38 -5.52 -12.24
N LEU A 12 -0.81 -5.99 -11.08
CA LEU A 12 0.09 -6.37 -9.99
C LEU A 12 0.96 -7.57 -10.38
N ALA A 13 0.36 -8.58 -11.03
CA ALA A 13 1.08 -9.74 -11.54
C ALA A 13 2.12 -9.35 -12.60
N ASP A 14 1.77 -8.46 -13.54
CA ASP A 14 2.71 -7.91 -14.54
C ASP A 14 3.87 -7.15 -13.89
N ALA A 15 3.61 -6.48 -12.76
CA ALA A 15 4.61 -5.79 -11.96
C ALA A 15 5.40 -6.71 -11.01
N GLY A 16 5.11 -8.01 -10.99
CA GLY A 16 5.79 -9.00 -10.14
C GLY A 16 5.46 -8.91 -8.65
N VAL A 17 4.33 -8.30 -8.30
CA VAL A 17 3.87 -8.14 -6.91
C VAL A 17 2.51 -8.79 -6.70
N ALA A 18 2.29 -9.39 -5.53
CA ALA A 18 1.01 -9.94 -5.10
C ALA A 18 0.14 -8.90 -4.39
N ALA A 19 0.76 -7.90 -3.75
CA ALA A 19 0.06 -6.82 -3.06
C ALA A 19 0.89 -5.53 -3.05
N VAL A 20 0.19 -4.40 -2.93
CA VAL A 20 0.79 -3.06 -2.75
C VAL A 20 0.10 -2.32 -1.60
N ILE A 21 0.84 -1.46 -0.92
CA ILE A 21 0.28 -0.47 0.00
C ILE A 21 0.13 0.85 -0.74
N VAL A 22 -1.09 1.36 -0.81
CA VAL A 22 -1.42 2.66 -1.41
C VAL A 22 -1.63 3.67 -0.30
N ARG A 23 -0.98 4.83 -0.43
CA ARG A 23 -1.14 5.97 0.48
C ARG A 23 -2.49 6.66 0.26
N PRO A 24 -2.98 7.44 1.25
CA PRO A 24 -4.22 8.21 1.10
C PRO A 24 -4.20 9.25 -0.04
N ASP A 25 -3.01 9.64 -0.52
CA ASP A 25 -2.81 10.53 -1.68
C ASP A 25 -2.75 9.77 -3.02
N PHE A 26 -3.14 8.49 -3.04
CA PHE A 26 -3.21 7.61 -4.22
C PHE A 26 -1.85 7.23 -4.84
N TYR A 27 -0.73 7.42 -4.13
CA TYR A 27 0.58 6.90 -4.54
C TYR A 27 0.90 5.55 -3.90
N VAL A 28 1.61 4.69 -4.64
CA VAL A 28 2.13 3.42 -4.11
C VAL A 28 3.31 3.71 -3.17
N TYR A 29 3.22 3.22 -1.94
CA TYR A 29 4.35 3.22 -1.00
C TYR A 29 5.34 2.11 -1.34
N GLY A 30 4.84 0.89 -1.56
CA GLY A 30 5.64 -0.28 -1.92
C GLY A 30 4.77 -1.50 -2.22
N GLY A 31 5.39 -2.58 -2.68
CA GLY A 31 4.73 -3.83 -3.00
C GLY A 31 5.56 -5.05 -2.63
N VAL A 32 4.89 -6.19 -2.48
CA VAL A 32 5.49 -7.47 -2.10
C VAL A 32 5.12 -8.57 -3.11
N PRO A 33 6.05 -9.44 -3.50
CA PRO A 33 5.77 -10.59 -4.36
C PRO A 33 5.05 -11.72 -3.61
N ASP A 34 5.22 -11.80 -2.29
CA ASP A 34 4.58 -12.77 -1.41
C ASP A 34 3.76 -12.03 -0.34
N LEU A 35 2.53 -12.49 -0.11
CA LEU A 35 1.66 -11.95 0.93
C LEU A 35 2.23 -12.16 2.33
N ALA A 36 3.10 -13.16 2.53
CA ALA A 36 3.82 -13.38 3.78
C ALA A 36 4.75 -12.20 4.15
N ASP A 37 5.22 -11.42 3.17
CA ASP A 37 6.08 -10.26 3.40
C ASP A 37 5.30 -8.97 3.70
N LEU A 38 3.97 -8.98 3.54
CA LEU A 38 3.13 -7.79 3.75
C LEU A 38 3.27 -7.17 5.15
N PRO A 39 3.33 -7.95 6.26
CA PRO A 39 3.55 -7.38 7.59
C PRO A 39 4.88 -6.62 7.70
N ARG A 40 5.93 -7.07 6.99
CA ARG A 40 7.23 -6.37 6.97
C ARG A 40 7.10 -5.02 6.25
N LEU A 41 6.41 -4.99 5.11
CA LEU A 41 6.16 -3.75 4.37
C LEU A 41 5.34 -2.74 5.19
N VAL A 42 4.38 -3.20 6.01
CA VAL A 42 3.63 -2.36 6.95
C VAL A 42 4.55 -1.80 8.04
N ALA A 43 5.46 -2.62 8.58
CA ALA A 43 6.42 -2.18 9.60
C ALA A 43 7.40 -1.13 9.03
N ASP A 44 7.85 -1.31 7.78
CA ASP A 44 8.67 -0.32 7.07
C ASP A 44 7.89 1.01 6.95
N LEU A 45 6.63 0.97 6.50
CA LEU A 45 5.77 2.17 6.43
C LEU A 45 5.65 2.87 7.79
N CYS A 46 5.36 2.12 8.85
CA CYS A 46 5.24 2.67 10.19
C CYS A 46 6.54 3.31 10.69
N SER A 47 7.70 2.79 10.26
CA SER A 47 9.01 3.33 10.63
C SER A 47 9.32 4.63 9.88
N ASP A 48 8.90 4.73 8.62
CA ASP A 48 9.06 5.93 7.78
C ASP A 48 8.07 7.04 8.14
N LEU A 49 6.92 6.68 8.71
CA LEU A 49 5.95 7.64 9.23
C LEU A 49 6.46 8.26 10.53
N THR A 50 7.03 9.46 10.44
CA THR A 50 7.09 10.36 11.59
C THR A 50 5.67 10.59 12.11
N LEU A 51 5.33 9.98 13.24
CA LEU A 51 4.06 10.22 13.91
C LEU A 51 4.01 11.68 14.38
N VAL A 52 3.40 12.54 13.57
CA VAL A 52 2.96 13.86 14.02
C VAL A 52 1.71 13.64 14.86
N PRO A 53 1.69 14.06 16.14
CA PRO A 53 0.48 13.99 16.94
C PRO A 53 -0.66 14.69 16.21
N VAL A 54 -1.82 14.03 16.12
CA VAL A 54 -3.03 14.67 15.60
C VAL A 54 -3.26 15.93 16.42
N PRO A 55 -3.32 17.13 15.81
CA PRO A 55 -3.61 18.34 16.55
C PRO A 55 -5.02 18.22 17.15
N THR A 56 -5.11 18.26 18.47
CA THR A 56 -6.38 18.34 19.17
C THR A 56 -7.00 19.70 18.85
N LEU A 57 -8.01 19.73 17.98
CA LEU A 57 -8.79 20.95 17.75
C LEU A 57 -9.47 21.30 19.08
N THR A 58 -9.01 22.39 19.71
CA THR A 58 -9.55 22.94 20.95
C THR A 58 -10.42 24.15 20.64
#